data_AF-A0A7W6CG23-F1
#
_entry.id   AF-A0A7W6CG23-F1
#
_cell.length_a   1.000
_cell.length_b   1.000
_cell.length_c   1.000
_cell.angle_alpha   90.00
_cell.angle_beta   90.00
_cell.angle_gamma   90.00
#
_symmetry.space_group_name_H-M   'P 1'
#
loop_
_entity.id
_entity.type
_entity.pdbx_description
1 polymer ?
#
loop_
_entity_poly.entity_id
_entity_poly.type
_entity_poly.pdbx_seq_one_letter_code
_entity_poly.pdbx_strand_id
1 'polypeptide(L)'
;MTDAAYNSGSHPRATGKFNQKSTGFIAALLAPLPEGEEPAASKTWLRRIDTDARIMWQMGMENVNRARAHWIVDDERLRRLKILRDSASFAVLDRWNAAIDRQCCIPAPGIMALRWKRRQLRCSKLSDAALAQIAADEARLDPKVDA
;
A
#
# COMPACT_ATOMS: atom_id res chain seq x y z
N MET A 1 -6.40 56.10 50.54
CA MET A 1 -5.78 55.13 51.48
C MET A 1 -6.66 53.90 51.44
N THR A 2 -6.28 52.74 50.93
CA THR A 2 -4.97 52.09 50.78
C THR A 2 -4.89 51.29 49.48
N ASP A 3 -3.69 51.26 48.91
CA ASP A 3 -3.25 50.38 47.83
C ASP A 3 -3.33 48.89 48.21
N ALA A 4 -3.61 48.04 47.23
CA ALA A 4 -2.93 46.76 47.05
C ALA A 4 -3.21 46.21 45.64
N ALA A 5 -2.17 46.19 44.81
CA ALA A 5 -2.14 45.59 43.49
C ALA A 5 -2.24 44.07 43.56
N TYR A 6 -2.94 43.44 42.59
CA TYR A 6 -2.69 42.05 42.23
C TYR A 6 -2.91 41.80 40.72
N ASN A 7 -1.77 41.72 40.03
CA ASN A 7 -1.44 41.00 38.80
C ASN A 7 -2.41 40.99 37.60
N SER A 8 -2.07 41.83 36.62
CA SER A 8 -2.37 41.69 35.20
C SER A 8 -1.63 40.49 34.59
N GLY A 9 -2.29 39.33 34.60
CA GLY A 9 -1.89 38.16 33.81
C GLY A 9 -2.11 38.41 32.31
N SER A 10 -1.11 39.05 31.68
CA SER A 10 -0.94 39.12 30.23
C SER A 10 -1.13 37.74 29.59
N HIS A 11 -2.19 37.58 28.79
CA HIS A 11 -2.27 36.48 27.84
C HIS A 11 -1.31 36.78 26.69
N PRO A 12 -0.22 36.03 26.50
CA PRO A 12 0.50 36.09 25.25
C PRO A 12 -0.41 35.52 24.17
N ARG A 13 -0.94 36.39 23.31
CA ARG A 13 -1.46 36.00 22.00
C ARG A 13 -0.27 35.38 21.28
N ALA A 14 -0.19 34.05 21.29
CA ALA A 14 0.80 33.31 20.53
C ALA A 14 0.54 33.60 19.05
N THR A 15 1.16 34.66 18.54
CA THR A 15 1.44 34.80 17.12
C THR A 15 2.44 33.70 16.80
N GLY A 16 1.89 32.52 16.53
CA GLY A 16 2.67 31.41 16.00
C GLY A 16 3.41 31.95 14.80
N LYS A 17 4.73 32.06 14.91
CA LYS A 17 5.61 32.30 13.77
C LYS A 17 5.39 31.10 12.87
N PHE A 18 4.45 31.22 11.94
CA PHE A 18 4.26 30.27 10.88
C PHE A 18 5.59 30.25 10.15
N ASN A 19 6.30 29.14 10.35
CA ASN A 19 7.70 29.00 10.03
C ASN A 19 7.86 29.32 8.55
N GLN A 20 8.60 30.38 8.16
CA GLN A 20 8.75 30.81 6.76
C GLN A 20 9.16 29.66 5.80
N LYS A 21 9.73 28.58 6.37
CA LYS A 21 10.05 27.32 5.67
C LYS A 21 8.81 26.56 5.16
N SER A 22 7.69 26.57 5.88
CA SER A 22 6.46 25.89 5.45
C SER A 22 5.74 26.67 4.34
N THR A 23 5.77 28.00 4.38
CA THR A 23 5.26 28.85 3.29
C THR A 23 6.05 28.67 2.00
N GLY A 24 7.38 28.50 2.07
CA GLY A 24 8.20 28.20 0.89
C GLY A 24 7.91 26.81 0.30
N PHE A 25 7.66 25.81 1.15
CA PHE A 25 7.27 24.47 0.71
C PHE A 25 5.88 24.45 0.06
N ILE A 26 4.88 25.11 0.67
CA ILE A 26 3.54 25.22 0.09
C ILE A 26 3.57 26.05 -1.21
N ALA A 27 4.36 27.13 -1.25
CA ALA A 27 4.56 27.91 -2.47
C ALA A 27 5.26 27.11 -3.56
N ALA A 28 6.19 26.20 -3.22
CA ALA A 28 6.82 25.31 -4.17
C ALA A 28 5.88 24.19 -4.67
N LEU A 29 4.95 23.71 -3.84
CA LEU A 29 3.91 22.77 -4.24
C LEU A 29 2.84 23.40 -5.15
N LEU A 30 2.52 24.68 -4.90
CA LEU A 30 1.54 25.45 -5.66
C LEU A 30 2.17 26.25 -6.81
N ALA A 31 3.49 26.18 -6.96
CA ALA A 31 4.17 26.82 -8.06
C ALA A 31 3.67 26.17 -9.36
N PRO A 32 3.33 26.95 -10.39
CA PRO A 32 3.08 26.39 -11.70
C PRO A 32 4.30 25.56 -12.08
N LEU A 33 4.07 24.28 -12.32
CA LEU A 33 5.11 23.37 -12.80
C LEU A 33 5.74 24.06 -14.02
N PRO A 34 7.08 24.13 -14.11
CA PRO A 34 7.72 24.79 -15.24
C PRO A 34 7.18 24.17 -16.54
N GLU A 35 6.45 24.99 -17.31
CA GLU A 35 5.95 24.61 -18.63
C GLU A 35 7.17 24.40 -19.53
N GLY A 36 7.65 23.17 -19.63
CA GLY A 36 8.79 22.87 -20.49
C GLY A 36 9.49 21.53 -20.26
N GLU A 37 9.44 20.96 -19.06
CA GLU A 37 10.00 19.62 -18.82
C GLU A 37 9.13 18.84 -17.85
N GLU A 38 8.04 18.25 -18.36
CA GLU A 38 7.80 16.85 -17.96
C GLU A 38 9.16 16.16 -18.16
N PRO A 39 9.76 15.51 -17.15
CA PRO A 39 11.00 14.79 -17.37
C PRO A 39 10.71 13.73 -18.42
N ALA A 40 11.05 14.01 -19.68
CA ALA A 40 10.86 13.11 -20.80
C ALA A 40 11.44 11.77 -20.38
N ALA A 41 10.57 10.78 -20.13
CA ALA A 41 10.80 9.59 -19.31
C ALA A 41 12.28 9.19 -19.22
N SER A 42 13.02 9.86 -18.33
CA SER A 42 14.47 9.72 -18.38
C SER A 42 14.80 8.29 -17.98
N LYS A 43 15.87 7.71 -18.53
CA LYS A 43 16.25 6.32 -18.19
C LYS A 43 16.35 6.12 -16.67
N THR A 44 16.77 7.14 -15.94
CA THR A 44 16.83 7.15 -14.47
C THR A 44 15.45 7.16 -13.82
N TRP A 45 14.51 7.96 -14.35
CA TRP A 45 13.14 8.02 -13.86
C TRP A 45 12.39 6.71 -14.10
N LEU A 46 12.52 6.11 -15.29
CA LEU A 46 11.93 4.80 -15.60
C LEU A 46 12.45 3.69 -14.67
N ARG A 47 13.78 3.66 -14.42
CA ARG A 47 14.37 2.72 -13.45
C ARG A 47 13.81 2.91 -12.04
N ARG A 48 13.49 4.14 -11.66
CA ARG A 48 12.91 4.43 -10.34
C ARG A 48 11.47 3.91 -10.25
N ILE A 49 10.67 4.09 -11.28
CA ILE A 49 9.32 3.49 -11.36
C ILE A 49 9.40 1.96 -11.25
N ASP A 50 10.32 1.32 -11.98
CA ASP A 50 10.51 -0.14 -11.87
C ASP A 50 10.90 -0.58 -10.46
N THR A 51 11.72 0.23 -9.79
CA THR A 51 12.15 -0.02 -8.41
C THR A 51 10.97 0.11 -7.45
N ASP A 52 10.19 1.18 -7.57
CA ASP A 52 9.03 1.45 -6.73
C ASP A 52 7.95 0.37 -6.92
N ALA A 53 7.72 -0.08 -8.17
CA ALA A 53 6.82 -1.19 -8.47
C ALA A 53 7.26 -2.50 -7.78
N ARG A 54 8.56 -2.79 -7.74
CA ARG A 54 9.11 -3.95 -7.02
C ARG A 54 8.93 -3.83 -5.51
N ILE A 55 9.16 -2.65 -4.95
CA ILE A 55 8.99 -2.40 -3.51
C ILE A 55 7.52 -2.62 -3.12
N MET A 56 6.59 -2.02 -3.86
CA MET A 56 5.15 -2.19 -3.61
C MET A 56 4.73 -3.66 -3.71
N TRP A 57 5.25 -4.38 -4.69
CA TRP A 57 5.03 -5.82 -4.81
C TRP A 57 5.53 -6.60 -3.59
N GLN A 58 6.76 -6.32 -3.14
CA GLN A 58 7.37 -6.98 -1.98
C GLN A 58 6.60 -6.71 -0.69
N MET A 59 6.21 -5.46 -0.45
CA MET A 59 5.42 -5.07 0.73
C MET A 59 4.07 -5.80 0.74
N GLY A 60 3.40 -5.89 -0.40
CA GLY A 60 2.15 -6.62 -0.50
C GLY A 60 2.32 -8.14 -0.28
N MET A 61 3.39 -8.74 -0.80
CA MET A 61 3.74 -10.14 -0.52
C MET A 61 4.03 -10.39 0.97
N GLU A 62 4.64 -9.44 1.67
CA GLU A 62 4.83 -9.53 3.11
C GLU A 62 3.48 -9.59 3.84
N ASN A 63 2.51 -8.77 3.44
CA ASN A 63 1.16 -8.80 4.00
C ASN A 63 0.46 -10.14 3.75
N VAL A 64 0.60 -10.72 2.55
CA VAL A 64 0.08 -12.06 2.24
C VAL A 64 0.71 -13.12 3.16
N ASN A 65 2.04 -13.07 3.34
CA ASN A 65 2.75 -14.01 4.19
C ASN A 65 2.36 -13.87 5.67
N ARG A 66 2.18 -12.64 6.14
CA ARG A 66 1.72 -12.36 7.51
C ARG A 66 0.30 -12.90 7.73
N ALA A 67 -0.62 -12.62 6.81
CA ALA A 67 -1.99 -13.15 6.90
C ALA A 67 -2.02 -14.68 6.86
N ARG A 68 -1.18 -15.31 6.03
CA ARG A 68 -1.02 -16.76 5.99
C ARG A 68 -0.49 -17.32 7.31
N ALA A 69 0.51 -16.67 7.91
CA ALA A 69 1.09 -17.10 9.18
C ALA A 69 0.04 -17.06 10.30
N HIS A 70 -0.76 -15.99 10.37
CA HIS A 70 -1.88 -15.91 11.32
C HIS A 70 -2.87 -17.06 11.13
N TRP A 71 -3.28 -17.35 9.89
CA TRP A 71 -4.16 -18.47 9.61
C TRP A 71 -3.58 -19.82 10.05
N ILE A 72 -2.29 -20.09 9.80
CA ILE A 72 -1.65 -21.35 10.22
C ILE A 72 -1.61 -21.47 11.75
N VAL A 73 -1.26 -20.39 12.45
CA VAL A 73 -1.20 -20.38 13.92
C VAL A 73 -2.57 -20.59 14.53
N ASP A 74 -3.59 -19.91 14.01
CA ASP A 74 -4.97 -20.05 14.50
C ASP A 74 -5.53 -21.45 14.20
N ASP A 75 -5.27 -21.99 13.00
CA ASP A 75 -5.70 -23.35 12.65
C ASP A 75 -5.06 -24.41 13.55
N GLU A 76 -3.75 -24.29 13.81
CA GLU A 76 -3.03 -25.20 14.70
C GLU A 76 -3.54 -25.10 16.15
N ARG A 77 -3.85 -23.89 16.62
CA ARG A 77 -4.45 -23.66 17.95
C ARG A 77 -5.81 -24.36 18.05
N LEU A 78 -6.67 -24.23 17.05
CA LEU A 78 -8.00 -24.84 17.03
C LEU A 78 -7.92 -26.37 17.02
N ARG A 79 -7.02 -26.94 16.21
CA ARG A 79 -6.77 -28.40 16.19
C ARG A 79 -6.35 -28.93 17.56
N ARG A 80 -5.42 -28.24 18.24
CA ARG A 80 -4.94 -28.64 19.58
C ARG A 80 -6.05 -28.59 20.63
N LEU A 81 -6.91 -27.59 20.56
CA LEU A 81 -8.03 -27.43 21.48
C LEU A 81 -9.23 -28.33 21.13
N LYS A 82 -9.16 -29.10 20.02
CA LYS A 82 -10.28 -29.90 19.47
C LYS A 82 -11.56 -29.08 19.28
N ILE A 83 -11.41 -27.78 19.04
CA ILE A 83 -12.52 -26.88 18.77
C ILE A 83 -12.87 -27.04 17.29
N LEU A 84 -14.14 -27.32 17.00
CA LEU A 84 -14.64 -27.31 15.62
C LEU A 84 -14.47 -25.90 15.07
N ARG A 85 -13.97 -25.79 13.83
CA ARG A 85 -13.82 -24.48 13.15
C ARG A 85 -15.14 -23.72 13.21
N ASP A 86 -15.12 -22.62 13.94
CA ASP A 86 -16.24 -21.72 14.13
C ASP A 86 -16.12 -20.51 13.18
N SER A 87 -17.08 -19.59 13.25
CA SER A 87 -17.09 -18.37 12.43
C SER A 87 -15.82 -17.51 12.59
N ALA A 88 -15.20 -17.48 13.77
CA ALA A 88 -13.96 -16.74 14.01
C ALA A 88 -12.77 -17.35 13.25
N SER A 89 -12.75 -18.68 13.12
CA SER A 89 -11.76 -19.43 12.35
C SER A 89 -11.83 -19.11 10.85
N PHE A 90 -13.05 -18.93 10.31
CA PHE A 90 -13.27 -18.53 8.92
C PHE A 90 -12.87 -17.07 8.66
N ALA A 91 -13.07 -16.18 9.64
CA ALA A 91 -12.67 -14.77 9.51
C ALA A 91 -11.15 -14.59 9.26
N VAL A 92 -10.31 -15.48 9.78
CA VAL A 92 -8.85 -15.42 9.56
C VAL A 92 -8.47 -15.94 8.17
N LEU A 93 -9.15 -17.00 7.71
CA LEU A 93 -9.02 -17.48 6.33
C LEU A 93 -9.48 -16.41 5.32
N ASP A 94 -10.57 -15.71 5.62
CA ASP A 94 -11.08 -14.62 4.79
C ASP A 94 -10.09 -13.45 4.73
N ARG A 95 -9.42 -13.12 5.83
CA ARG A 95 -8.33 -12.12 5.83
C ARG A 95 -7.17 -12.54 4.94
N TRP A 96 -6.79 -13.81 4.94
CA TRP A 96 -5.74 -14.31 4.06
C TRP A 96 -6.17 -14.25 2.59
N ASN A 97 -7.39 -14.69 2.27
CA ASN A 97 -7.94 -14.59 0.92
C ASN A 97 -8.04 -13.13 0.43
N ALA A 98 -8.47 -12.21 1.29
CA ALA A 98 -8.53 -10.79 0.98
C ALA A 98 -7.12 -10.18 0.75
N ALA A 99 -6.09 -10.67 1.46
CA ALA A 99 -4.72 -10.25 1.21
C ALA A 99 -4.21 -10.76 -0.16
N ILE A 100 -4.53 -12.00 -0.53
CA ILE A 100 -4.22 -12.55 -1.86
C ILE A 100 -4.89 -11.72 -2.95
N ASP A 101 -6.16 -11.38 -2.77
CA ASP A 101 -6.93 -10.60 -3.73
C ASP A 101 -6.30 -9.22 -3.96
N ARG A 102 -6.04 -8.48 -2.87
CA ARG A 102 -5.36 -7.16 -2.93
C ARG A 102 -3.99 -7.26 -3.58
N GLN A 103 -3.23 -8.31 -3.31
CA GLN A 103 -1.92 -8.52 -3.95
C GLN A 103 -2.06 -8.72 -5.46
N CYS A 104 -3.10 -9.41 -5.91
CA CYS A 104 -3.35 -9.60 -7.33
C CYS A 104 -3.73 -8.30 -8.05
N CYS A 105 -4.21 -7.29 -7.34
CA CYS A 105 -4.44 -5.94 -7.87
C CYS A 105 -3.16 -5.10 -8.05
N ILE A 106 -2.03 -5.48 -7.45
CA ILE A 106 -0.76 -4.75 -7.63
C ILE A 106 -0.10 -5.19 -8.94
N PRO A 107 0.29 -4.30 -9.86
CA PRO A 107 0.95 -4.69 -11.11
C PRO A 107 2.17 -5.59 -10.87
N ALA A 108 2.27 -6.67 -11.64
CA ALA A 108 3.39 -7.60 -11.49
C ALA A 108 4.70 -6.94 -11.97
N PRO A 109 5.77 -6.87 -11.17
CA PRO A 109 7.04 -6.27 -11.61
C PRO A 109 7.77 -7.11 -12.67
N GLY A 110 7.33 -8.33 -12.95
CA GLY A 110 7.93 -9.20 -13.96
C GLY A 110 7.28 -10.59 -14.01
N ILE A 111 7.81 -11.46 -14.88
CA ILE A 111 7.23 -12.77 -15.23
C ILE A 111 7.06 -13.68 -14.01
N MET A 112 7.98 -13.66 -13.04
CA MET A 112 7.85 -14.50 -11.84
C MET A 112 6.67 -14.09 -10.96
N ALA A 113 6.43 -12.79 -10.81
CA ALA A 113 5.27 -12.27 -10.11
C ALA A 113 3.97 -12.63 -10.84
N LEU A 114 3.96 -12.54 -12.17
CA LEU A 114 2.83 -12.99 -12.98
C LEU A 114 2.53 -14.48 -12.80
N ARG A 115 3.56 -15.34 -12.80
CA ARG A 115 3.40 -16.78 -12.52
C ARG A 115 2.80 -17.04 -11.14
N TRP A 116 3.18 -16.25 -10.14
CA TRP A 116 2.57 -16.33 -8.81
C TRP A 116 1.08 -15.99 -8.86
N LYS A 117 0.68 -14.91 -9.55
CA LYS A 117 -0.74 -14.54 -9.71
C LYS A 117 -1.55 -15.61 -10.44
N ARG A 118 -1.00 -16.15 -11.53
CA ARG A 118 -1.62 -17.27 -12.29
C ARG A 118 -1.90 -18.49 -11.42
N ARG A 119 -1.05 -18.75 -10.41
CA ARG A 119 -1.30 -19.83 -9.45
C ARG A 119 -2.53 -19.54 -8.57
N GLN A 120 -2.75 -18.28 -8.21
CA GLN A 120 -3.89 -17.89 -7.36
C GLN A 120 -5.23 -18.09 -8.07
N LEU A 121 -5.29 -17.93 -9.41
CA LEU A 121 -6.50 -18.26 -10.20
C LEU A 121 -7.01 -19.68 -9.98
N ARG A 122 -6.12 -20.62 -9.63
CA ARG A 122 -6.47 -22.03 -9.39
C ARG A 122 -6.85 -22.32 -7.94
N CYS A 123 -6.39 -21.50 -7.02
CA CYS A 123 -6.40 -21.79 -5.58
C CYS A 123 -7.26 -20.82 -4.76
N SER A 124 -7.70 -19.71 -5.36
CA SER A 124 -8.37 -18.61 -4.66
C SER A 124 -9.51 -18.05 -5.49
N LYS A 125 -10.55 -17.58 -4.82
CA LYS A 125 -11.59 -16.75 -5.44
C LYS A 125 -11.08 -15.31 -5.48
N LEU A 126 -10.86 -14.79 -6.68
CA LEU A 126 -10.38 -13.43 -6.90
C LEU A 126 -11.54 -12.53 -7.32
N SER A 127 -11.43 -11.25 -6.99
CA SER A 127 -12.33 -10.19 -7.43
C SER A 127 -12.10 -9.86 -8.90
N ASP A 128 -13.09 -9.24 -9.54
CA ASP A 128 -13.01 -8.81 -10.94
C ASP A 128 -11.85 -7.83 -11.17
N ALA A 129 -11.54 -6.99 -10.17
CA ALA A 129 -10.40 -6.07 -10.22
C ALA A 129 -9.07 -6.82 -10.27
N ALA A 130 -8.90 -7.86 -9.44
CA ALA A 130 -7.73 -8.71 -9.46
C ALA A 130 -7.59 -9.46 -10.79
N LEU A 131 -8.70 -9.98 -11.33
CA LEU A 131 -8.73 -10.65 -12.64
C LEU A 131 -8.33 -9.69 -13.78
N ALA A 132 -8.90 -8.49 -13.80
CA ALA A 132 -8.58 -7.47 -14.81
C ALA A 132 -7.10 -7.08 -14.77
N GLN A 133 -6.53 -6.91 -13.56
CA GLN A 133 -5.11 -6.59 -13.42
C GLN A 133 -4.22 -7.75 -13.88
N ILE A 134 -4.60 -9.00 -13.60
CA ILE A 134 -3.86 -10.17 -14.11
C ILE A 134 -3.84 -10.17 -15.63
N ALA A 135 -4.99 -9.95 -16.28
CA ALA A 135 -5.07 -9.87 -17.74
C ALA A 135 -4.18 -8.75 -18.31
N ALA A 136 -4.17 -7.57 -17.66
CA ALA A 136 -3.30 -6.46 -18.05
C ALA A 136 -1.80 -6.82 -17.90
N ASP A 137 -1.43 -7.52 -16.83
CA ASP A 137 -0.05 -8.00 -16.63
C ASP A 137 0.33 -9.08 -17.65
N GLU A 138 -0.59 -9.95 -18.05
CA GLU A 138 -0.37 -10.94 -19.10
C GLU A 138 -0.07 -10.28 -20.44
N ALA A 139 -0.90 -9.31 -20.85
CA ALA A 139 -0.69 -8.56 -22.09
C ALA A 139 0.66 -7.80 -22.10
N ARG A 140 1.11 -7.32 -20.93
CA ARG A 140 2.35 -6.56 -20.81
C ARG A 140 3.62 -7.43 -20.70
N LEU A 141 3.54 -8.58 -20.04
CA LEU A 141 4.71 -9.37 -19.64
C LEU A 141 4.83 -10.73 -20.32
N ASP A 142 3.76 -11.26 -20.91
CA ASP A 142 3.80 -12.50 -21.67
C ASP A 142 3.77 -12.16 -23.17
N PRO A 143 4.93 -12.13 -23.86
CA PRO A 143 5.00 -11.77 -25.28
C PRO A 143 4.47 -12.88 -26.21
N LYS A 144 3.41 -13.59 -25.80
CA LYS A 144 2.71 -14.56 -26.63
C LYS A 144 1.36 -14.02 -27.06
N VAL A 145 1.42 -12.98 -27.89
CA VAL A 145 0.39 -12.64 -28.88
C VAL A 145 1.18 -12.11 -30.08
N ASP A 146 1.03 -12.76 -31.23
CA ASP A 146 1.74 -12.55 -32.52
C ASP A 146 3.02 -13.39 -32.77
N ALA A 147 2.90 -14.72 -32.69
CA ALA A 147 3.76 -15.66 -33.42
C ALA A 147 2.92 -16.73 -34.13
#